data_AF-A0A3P7KQQ1-F1
#
_entry.id   AF-A0A3P7KQQ1-F1
#
_cell.length_a   1.000
_cell.length_b   1.000
_cell.length_c   1.000
_cell.angle_alpha   90.00
_cell.angle_beta   90.00
_cell.angle_gamma   90.00
#
_symmetry.space_group_name_H-M   'P 1'
#
loop_
_entity.id
_entity.type
_entity.pdbx_description
1 polymer ?
#
loop_
_entity_poly.entity_id
_entity_poly.type
_entity_poly.pdbx_seq_one_letter_code
_entity_poly.pdbx_strand_id
1 'polypeptide(L)'
;MYYTAKANDLHGLLHAIMEEALCGFQSEPFFVGRQVVIDKLDLKDFSAEFQVAGECFDLQKHPQLTDVKAITYSNMQVHQNADRCDIYVILDI
;
A
#
# COMPACT_ATOMS: atom_id res chain seq x y z
N MET A 1 9.29 4.98 -7.05
CA MET A 1 9.26 5.89 -5.89
C MET A 1 9.70 5.12 -4.65
N TYR A 2 10.32 5.83 -3.71
CA TYR A 2 10.77 5.28 -2.42
C TYR A 2 9.86 5.86 -1.34
N TYR A 3 9.38 5.01 -0.45
CA TYR A 3 8.46 5.37 0.62
C TYR A 3 8.95 4.81 1.95
N THR A 4 8.55 5.49 3.02
CA THR A 4 8.73 5.01 4.39
C THR A 4 7.38 5.09 5.09
N ALA A 5 7.09 4.08 5.92
CA ALA A 5 5.86 4.03 6.69
C ALA A 5 6.18 3.67 8.14
N LYS A 6 5.43 4.23 9.08
CA LYS A 6 5.55 3.94 10.51
C LYS A 6 4.18 4.00 11.18
N ALA A 7 3.97 3.13 12.16
CA ALA A 7 2.76 3.09 12.96
C ALA A 7 3.03 2.66 14.40
N ASN A 8 1.97 2.43 15.16
CA ASN A 8 2.02 1.98 16.55
C ASN A 8 1.71 0.49 16.71
N ASP A 9 1.19 -0.15 15.67
CA ASP A 9 0.86 -1.57 15.62
C ASP A 9 0.90 -2.11 14.18
N LEU A 10 0.66 -3.41 14.03
CA LEU A 10 0.74 -4.12 12.76
C LEU A 10 -0.32 -3.64 11.75
N HIS A 11 -1.55 -3.40 12.20
CA HIS A 11 -2.64 -2.96 11.34
C HIS A 11 -2.42 -1.53 10.87
N GLY A 12 -1.96 -0.65 11.75
CA GLY A 12 -1.56 0.70 11.42
C GLY A 12 -0.40 0.73 10.42
N LEU A 13 0.57 -0.18 10.54
CA LEU A 13 1.68 -0.23 9.58
C LEU A 13 1.19 -0.65 8.20
N LEU A 14 0.32 -1.67 8.14
CA LEU A 14 -0.30 -2.09 6.88
C LEU A 14 -1.11 -0.96 6.25
N HIS A 15 -1.94 -0.27 7.04
CA HIS A 15 -2.71 0.88 6.60
C HIS A 15 -1.79 1.97 6.04
N ALA A 16 -0.75 2.37 6.78
CA ALA A 16 0.19 3.40 6.36
C ALA A 16 0.91 3.05 5.05
N ILE A 17 1.34 1.79 4.86
CA ILE A 17 1.99 1.35 3.60
C ILE A 17 1.02 1.50 2.41
N MET A 18 -0.24 1.08 2.57
CA MET A 18 -1.24 1.17 1.51
C MET A 18 -1.66 2.62 1.24
N GLU A 19 -1.73 3.44 2.28
CA GLU A 19 -2.08 4.86 2.19
C GLU A 19 -1.02 5.66 1.44
N GLU A 20 0.27 5.39 1.64
CA GLU A 20 1.36 6.01 0.86
C GLU A 20 1.20 5.73 -0.64
N ALA A 21 0.81 4.49 -1.01
CA ALA A 21 0.55 4.13 -2.40
C ALA A 21 -0.69 4.84 -2.95
N LEU A 22 -1.76 4.94 -2.17
CA LEU A 22 -2.99 5.65 -2.55
C LEU A 22 -2.73 7.16 -2.74
N CYS A 23 -2.03 7.78 -1.79
CA CYS A 23 -1.64 9.18 -1.83
C CYS A 23 -0.78 9.48 -3.07
N GLY A 24 0.17 8.60 -3.39
CA GLY A 24 1.01 8.71 -4.58
C GLY A 24 0.23 8.64 -5.91
N PHE A 25 -0.89 7.90 -5.93
CA PHE A 25 -1.79 7.85 -7.08
C PHE A 25 -2.74 9.06 -7.16
N GLN A 26 -3.23 9.56 -6.02
CA GLN A 26 -4.20 10.66 -5.98
C GLN A 26 -3.54 12.05 -6.10
N SER A 27 -2.25 12.17 -5.79
CA SER A 27 -1.49 13.40 -5.89
C SER A 27 -0.64 13.42 -7.16
N GLU A 28 -0.39 14.61 -7.72
CA GLU A 28 0.55 14.76 -8.85
C GLU A 28 1.90 14.08 -8.50
N PRO A 29 2.44 13.23 -9.40
CA PRO A 29 2.12 13.09 -10.81
C PRO A 29 1.14 11.95 -11.17
N PHE A 30 0.29 11.53 -10.23
CA PHE A 30 -0.65 10.41 -10.37
C PHE A 30 0.07 9.09 -10.64
N PHE A 31 0.99 8.73 -9.74
CA PHE A 31 1.87 7.59 -9.94
C PHE A 31 1.11 6.27 -9.73
N VAL A 32 1.16 5.39 -10.73
CA VAL A 32 0.63 4.03 -10.65
C VAL A 32 1.76 3.01 -10.56
N GLY A 33 1.75 2.23 -9.48
CA GLY A 33 2.73 1.18 -9.22
C GLY A 33 2.44 -0.11 -9.99
N ARG A 34 3.46 -0.67 -10.65
CA ARG A 34 3.43 -2.01 -11.26
C ARG A 34 3.99 -3.08 -10.32
N GLN A 35 4.98 -2.74 -9.52
CA GLN A 35 5.65 -3.66 -8.60
C GLN A 35 6.03 -2.94 -7.32
N VAL A 36 5.80 -3.60 -6.18
CA VAL A 36 6.21 -3.14 -4.85
C VAL A 36 7.27 -4.11 -4.31
N VAL A 37 8.34 -3.56 -3.75
CA VAL A 37 9.38 -4.31 -3.05
C VAL A 37 9.56 -3.71 -1.67
N ILE A 38 9.39 -4.52 -0.63
CA ILE A 38 9.66 -4.11 0.75
C ILE A 38 11.13 -4.38 1.04
N ASP A 39 11.92 -3.32 1.21
CA ASP A 39 13.36 -3.43 1.45
C ASP A 39 13.65 -3.72 2.93
N LYS A 40 12.88 -3.11 3.83
CA LYS A 40 13.00 -3.28 5.27
C LYS A 40 11.63 -3.33 5.91
N LEU A 41 11.43 -4.30 6.80
CA LEU A 41 10.22 -4.45 7.60
C LEU A 41 10.60 -4.74 9.05
N ASP A 42 10.30 -3.80 9.94
CA ASP A 42 10.49 -3.94 11.38
C ASP A 42 9.13 -4.05 12.08
N LEU A 43 8.82 -5.26 12.58
CA LEU A 43 7.57 -5.56 13.28
C LEU A 43 7.62 -5.30 14.79
N LYS A 44 8.76 -4.87 15.33
CA LYS A 44 8.88 -4.45 16.73
C LYS A 44 8.63 -2.96 16.86
N ASP A 45 9.24 -2.17 15.98
CA ASP A 45 9.09 -0.71 15.93
C ASP A 45 7.99 -0.25 14.96
N PHE A 46 7.32 -1.21 14.30
CA PHE A 46 6.26 -1.02 13.31
C PHE A 46 6.64 0.01 12.25
N SER A 47 7.70 -0.29 11.50
CA SER A 47 8.20 0.56 10.41
C SER A 47 8.55 -0.25 9.17
N ALA A 48 8.43 0.39 8.00
CA ALA A 48 8.79 -0.20 6.73
C ALA A 48 9.45 0.83 5.79
N GLU A 49 10.38 0.35 4.98
CA GLU A 49 10.97 1.06 3.85
C GLU A 49 10.70 0.23 2.59
N PHE A 50 10.16 0.86 1.55
CA PHE A 50 9.76 0.15 0.35
C PHE A 50 9.87 0.98 -0.91
N GLN A 51 10.01 0.27 -2.02
CA GLN A 51 10.10 0.83 -3.37
C GLN A 51 8.91 0.39 -4.19
N VAL A 52 8.37 1.33 -4.96
CA VAL A 52 7.34 1.06 -5.95
C VAL A 52 7.87 1.44 -7.32
N ALA A 53 8.00 0.47 -8.22
CA ALA A 53 8.33 0.68 -9.62
C ALA A 53 7.04 0.80 -10.44
N GLY A 54 6.98 1.79 -11.33
CA GLY A 54 5.75 2.16 -12.04
C GLY A 54 5.96 3.39 -12.93
N GLU A 55 4.86 4.02 -13.33
CA GLU A 55 4.85 5.21 -14.18
C GLU A 55 3.69 6.15 -13.80
N CYS A 56 3.62 7.33 -14.42
CA CYS A 56 2.47 8.22 -14.24
C CYS A 56 1.26 7.64 -14.99
N PHE A 57 0.09 7.74 -14.38
CA PHE A 57 -1.15 7.31 -15.00
C PHE A 57 -1.42 8.10 -16.29
N ASP A 58 -1.93 7.39 -17.29
CA ASP A 58 -2.14 7.90 -18.65
C ASP A 58 -3.38 7.21 -19.21
N LEU A 59 -4.41 8.01 -19.54
CA LEU A 59 -5.70 7.54 -20.05
C LEU A 59 -5.61 6.81 -21.40
N GLN A 60 -4.54 7.04 -22.18
CA GLN A 60 -4.35 6.35 -23.46
C GLN A 60 -3.75 4.95 -23.28
N LYS A 61 -3.01 4.73 -22.18
CA LYS A 61 -2.30 3.48 -21.91
C LYS A 61 -3.01 2.61 -20.87
N HIS A 62 -3.58 3.24 -19.86
CA HIS A 62 -4.12 2.58 -18.68
C HIS A 62 -5.65 2.55 -18.73
N PRO A 63 -6.29 1.37 -18.68
CA PRO A 63 -7.73 1.27 -18.58
C PRO A 63 -8.25 1.94 -17.32
N GLN A 64 -9.28 2.78 -17.45
CA GLN A 64 -9.95 3.36 -16.31
C GLN A 64 -10.90 2.33 -15.69
N LEU A 65 -10.60 1.93 -14.46
CA LEU A 65 -11.45 1.08 -13.63
C LEU A 65 -12.08 1.92 -12.51
N THR A 66 -12.58 1.28 -11.46
CA THR A 66 -13.07 1.97 -10.27
C THR A 66 -11.90 2.56 -9.49
N ASP A 67 -12.06 3.82 -9.07
CA ASP A 67 -11.10 4.50 -8.23
C ASP A 67 -11.17 3.98 -6.79
N VAL A 68 -10.07 4.07 -6.05
CA VAL A 68 -10.04 3.75 -4.62
C VAL A 68 -10.10 5.07 -3.87
N LYS A 69 -11.10 5.22 -2.98
CA LYS A 69 -11.30 6.44 -2.19
C LYS A 69 -10.52 6.42 -0.89
N ALA A 70 -10.48 5.26 -0.22
CA ALA A 70 -9.81 5.12 1.06
C ALA A 70 -9.42 3.68 1.40
N ILE A 71 -8.32 3.54 2.15
CA ILE A 71 -7.95 2.30 2.84
C ILE A 71 -8.68 2.26 4.18
N THR A 72 -9.35 1.15 4.51
CA THR A 72 -10.17 1.05 5.74
C THR A 72 -9.65 -0.02 6.69
N TYR A 73 -9.89 0.17 7.99
CA TYR A 73 -9.66 -0.84 9.03
C TYR A 73 -10.80 -1.86 9.15
N SER A 74 -11.90 -1.66 8.42
CA SER A 74 -13.10 -2.49 8.50
C SER A 74 -12.77 -3.93 8.12
N ASN A 75 -12.83 -4.82 9.11
CA ASN A 75 -12.49 -6.24 8.95
C ASN A 75 -11.08 -6.46 8.36
N MET A 76 -10.11 -5.61 8.72
CA MET A 76 -8.70 -5.84 8.38
C MET A 76 -8.18 -7.06 9.13
N GLN A 77 -7.54 -7.98 8.41
CA GLN A 77 -7.02 -9.21 8.99
C GLN A 77 -5.61 -9.51 8.49
N VAL A 78 -4.75 -9.96 9.41
CA VAL A 78 -3.40 -10.45 9.10
C VAL A 78 -3.27 -11.85 9.68
N HIS A 79 -3.16 -12.86 8.81
CA HIS A 79 -3.00 -14.26 9.18
C HIS A 79 -1.58 -14.70 8.88
N GLN A 80 -0.78 -14.89 9.93
CA GLN A 80 0.60 -15.34 9.83
C GLN A 80 0.67 -16.85 10.05
N ASN A 81 1.09 -17.56 9.02
CA ASN A 81 1.43 -18.99 9.07
C ASN A 81 2.95 -19.15 8.94
N ALA A 82 3.44 -20.38 9.12
CA ALA A 82 4.87 -20.65 9.13
C ALA A 82 5.58 -20.33 7.79
N ASP A 83 4.85 -20.40 6.67
CA ASP A 83 5.35 -20.27 5.30
C ASP A 83 4.75 -19.08 4.54
N ARG A 84 3.65 -18.51 5.02
CA ARG A 84 2.91 -17.44 4.35
C ARG A 84 2.29 -16.46 5.33
N CYS A 85 2.13 -15.22 4.88
CA CYS A 85 1.34 -14.20 5.56
C CYS A 85 0.24 -13.75 4.61
N ASP A 86 -1.01 -13.89 5.03
CA ASP A 86 -2.17 -13.49 4.25
C ASP A 86 -2.80 -12.25 4.85
N ILE A 87 -3.13 -11.29 4.00
CA ILE A 87 -3.67 -10.00 4.39
C ILE A 87 -5.01 -9.80 3.68
N TYR A 88 -6.03 -9.43 4.44
CA TYR A 88 -7.37 -9.13 3.93
C TYR A 88 -7.73 -7.71 4.31
N VAL A 89 -8.06 -6.89 3.31
CA VAL A 89 -8.39 -5.47 3.47
C VAL A 89 -9.64 -5.16 2.65
N ILE A 90 -10.56 -4.40 3.25
CA ILE A 90 -11.72 -3.84 2.54
C ILE A 90 -11.39 -2.40 2.16
N LEU A 91 -11.58 -2.07 0.90
CA LEU A 91 -11.37 -0.73 0.35
C LEU A 91 -12.70 -0.03 0.15
N ASP A 92 -12.70 1.30 0.29
CA ASP A 92 -13.80 2.14 -0.19
C ASP A 92 -13.52 2.53 -1.65
N ILE A 93 -14.52 2.35 -2.52
CA ILE A 93 -14.42 2.51 -3.99
C ILE A 93 -15.52 3.42 -4.52
#